data_AF-A0A1D3LCC1-F1
#
_entry.id   AF-A0A1D3LCC1-F1
#
_cell.length_a   1.000
_cell.length_b   1.000
_cell.length_c   1.000
_cell.angle_alpha   90.00
_cell.angle_beta   90.00
_cell.angle_gamma   90.00
#
_symmetry.space_group_name_H-M   'P 1'
#
loop_
_entity.id
_entity.type
_entity.pdbx_description
1 polymer ?
#
loop_
_entity_poly.entity_id
_entity_poly.type
_entity_poly.pdbx_seq_one_letter_code
_entity_poly.pdbx_strand_id
1 'polypeptide(L)'
;MISEDKTIIAMTSVDVYHQNPSRKEHKSPILKKADSLCASIEYKNYIMNKEFERIYVNLAGYLIQKKGDDLENTYIESINGYSTI
;
A
#
# COMPACT_ATOMS: atom_id res chain seq x y z
N MET A 1 4.20 -16.53 -13.70
CA MET A 1 5.13 -17.25 -12.79
C MET A 1 6.27 -16.31 -12.46
N ILE A 2 6.60 -16.16 -11.18
CA ILE A 2 7.85 -15.54 -10.73
C ILE A 2 8.93 -16.62 -10.92
N SER A 3 10.00 -16.34 -11.67
CA SER A 3 11.12 -17.28 -11.86
C SER A 3 12.01 -17.33 -10.62
N GLU A 4 12.85 -18.35 -10.46
CA GLU A 4 13.77 -18.48 -9.30
C GLU A 4 14.62 -17.21 -9.06
N ASP A 5 15.01 -16.53 -10.13
CA ASP A 5 15.82 -15.31 -10.07
C ASP A 5 15.03 -14.02 -9.81
N LYS A 6 13.70 -14.09 -9.64
CA LYS A 6 12.85 -12.92 -9.44
C LYS A 6 12.18 -13.00 -8.09
N THR A 7 12.18 -11.90 -7.37
CA THR A 7 11.42 -11.74 -6.13
C THR A 7 10.57 -10.48 -6.26
N ILE A 8 9.30 -10.60 -5.92
CA ILE A 8 8.37 -9.47 -5.85
C ILE A 8 8.00 -9.26 -4.38
N ILE A 9 8.28 -8.08 -3.87
CA ILE A 9 7.76 -7.61 -2.59
C ILE A 9 6.69 -6.58 -2.92
N ALA A 10 5.45 -6.84 -2.53
CA ALA A 10 4.33 -5.95 -2.79
C ALA A 10 3.58 -5.65 -1.50
N MET A 11 3.19 -4.39 -1.33
CA MET A 11 2.40 -3.89 -0.22
C MET A 11 1.33 -2.92 -0.72
N THR A 12 0.24 -2.84 0.02
CA THR A 12 -0.91 -1.98 -0.28
C THR A 12 -1.56 -1.59 1.04
N SER A 13 -2.23 -0.44 1.06
CA SER A 13 -3.05 -0.06 2.20
C SER A 13 -4.29 -0.95 2.29
N VAL A 14 -4.63 -1.33 3.51
CA VAL A 14 -5.88 -2.06 3.78
C VAL A 14 -7.08 -1.14 3.66
N ASP A 15 -8.25 -1.73 3.46
CA ASP A 15 -9.50 -0.99 3.58
C ASP A 15 -9.67 -0.50 5.02
N VAL A 16 -9.94 0.81 5.16
CA VAL A 16 -10.12 1.45 6.47
C VAL A 16 -11.54 2.00 6.57
N TYR A 17 -12.31 1.40 7.47
CA TYR A 17 -13.65 1.85 7.83
C TYR A 17 -13.58 2.76 9.06
N HIS A 18 -14.19 3.95 8.95
CA HIS A 18 -14.25 4.91 10.05
C HIS A 18 -15.64 4.91 10.66
N GLN A 19 -15.72 4.77 11.99
CA GLN A 19 -16.99 4.95 12.73
C GLN A 19 -17.49 6.41 12.71
N ASN A 20 -16.64 7.36 12.32
CA ASN A 20 -17.03 8.76 12.17
C ASN A 20 -17.49 9.03 10.72
N PRO A 21 -18.78 9.33 10.48
CA PRO A 21 -19.35 9.52 9.14
C PRO A 21 -18.79 10.74 8.38
N SER A 22 -18.10 11.65 9.07
CA SER A 22 -17.44 12.80 8.42
C SER A 22 -16.12 12.45 7.73
N ARG A 23 -15.58 11.24 7.91
CA ARG A 23 -14.30 10.81 7.33
C ARG A 23 -14.53 9.87 6.15
N LYS A 24 -13.84 10.14 5.04
CA LYS A 24 -13.89 9.31 3.84
C LYS A 24 -13.29 7.92 4.15
N GLU A 25 -14.05 6.89 3.81
CA GLU A 25 -13.54 5.51 3.75
C GLU A 25 -12.51 5.41 2.63
N HIS A 26 -11.48 4.59 2.85
CA HIS A 26 -10.54 4.21 1.79
C HIS A 26 -10.83 2.77 1.36
N LYS A 27 -10.98 2.59 0.04
CA LYS A 27 -11.10 1.28 -0.60
C LYS A 27 -9.92 1.10 -1.54
N SER A 28 -9.13 0.05 -1.31
CA SER A 28 -7.99 -0.25 -2.17
C SER A 28 -8.47 -0.66 -3.57
N PRO A 29 -7.97 -0.05 -4.66
CA PRO A 29 -8.37 -0.42 -6.02
C PRO A 29 -7.86 -1.81 -6.42
N ILE A 30 -6.84 -2.33 -5.70
CA ILE A 30 -6.17 -3.60 -6.01
C ILE A 30 -6.77 -4.74 -5.19
N LEU A 31 -7.07 -4.50 -3.92
CA LEU A 31 -7.70 -5.50 -3.06
C LEU A 31 -9.21 -5.51 -3.30
N LYS A 32 -9.67 -6.08 -4.41
CA LYS A 32 -11.12 -6.17 -4.68
C LYS A 32 -11.89 -7.08 -3.70
N LYS A 33 -11.18 -7.93 -2.93
CA LYS A 33 -11.76 -8.88 -1.95
C LYS A 33 -10.69 -9.68 -1.20
N ALA A 34 -9.58 -9.06 -0.78
CA ALA A 34 -8.61 -9.78 0.04
C ALA A 34 -9.15 -9.89 1.46
N ASP A 35 -9.81 -11.02 1.74
CA ASP A 35 -10.16 -11.58 3.04
C ASP A 35 -10.11 -10.59 4.22
N SER A 36 -11.21 -9.86 4.42
CA SER A 36 -11.72 -9.39 5.72
C SER A 36 -10.78 -8.62 6.67
N LEU A 37 -9.59 -8.20 6.22
CA LEU A 37 -8.61 -7.53 7.08
C LEU A 37 -8.92 -6.04 7.20
N CYS A 38 -10.08 -5.75 7.77
CA CYS A 38 -10.48 -4.42 8.20
C CYS A 38 -9.83 -4.15 9.55
N ALA A 39 -8.75 -3.38 9.56
CA ALA A 39 -8.15 -2.93 10.81
C ALA A 39 -9.00 -1.80 11.41
N SER A 40 -9.69 -2.07 12.53
CA SER A 40 -10.25 -1.01 13.37
C SER A 40 -9.09 -0.35 14.14
N ILE A 41 -8.58 0.76 13.61
CA ILE A 41 -7.48 1.49 14.23
C ILE A 41 -8.06 2.53 15.19
N GLU A 42 -7.87 2.33 16.50
CA GLU A 42 -8.05 3.41 17.48
C GLU A 42 -6.90 4.41 17.32
N TYR A 43 -7.22 5.57 16.76
CA TYR A 43 -6.23 6.61 16.52
C TYR A 43 -5.88 7.32 17.82
N LYS A 44 -4.60 7.27 18.20
CA LYS A 44 -4.08 8.16 19.25
C LYS A 44 -4.26 9.63 18.83
N ASN A 45 -4.51 10.50 19.81
CA ASN A 45 -4.89 11.91 19.58
C ASN A 45 -3.94 12.67 18.64
N TYR A 46 -2.63 12.39 18.63
CA TYR A 46 -1.68 13.05 17.73
C TYR A 46 -1.91 12.74 16.24
N ILE A 47 -2.48 11.57 15.90
CA ILE A 47 -2.89 11.24 14.53
C ILE A 47 -4.23 11.93 14.18
N MET A 48 -5.03 12.24 15.21
CA MET A 48 -6.33 12.89 15.07
C MET A 48 -6.27 14.41 14.99
N ASN A 49 -5.17 15.02 15.42
CA ASN A 49 -4.97 16.47 15.50
C ASN A 49 -4.88 17.19 14.15
N LYS A 50 -5.14 16.50 13.02
CA LYS A 50 -5.13 17.07 11.65
C LYS A 50 -3.80 17.67 11.20
N GLU A 51 -2.73 17.51 11.98
CA GLU A 51 -1.38 17.97 11.63
C GLU A 51 -0.73 17.11 10.53
N PHE A 52 -1.27 15.90 10.28
CA PHE A 52 -0.77 14.98 9.27
C PHE A 52 -1.83 14.70 8.20
N GLU A 53 -1.46 14.86 6.94
CA GLU A 53 -2.24 14.40 5.80
C GLU A 53 -2.16 12.88 5.70
N ARG A 54 -3.31 12.23 5.51
CA ARG A 54 -3.36 10.79 5.34
C ARG A 54 -3.21 10.42 3.87
N ILE A 55 -2.16 9.67 3.57
CA ILE A 55 -1.91 9.10 2.25
C ILE A 55 -2.21 7.60 2.30
N TYR A 56 -2.91 7.12 1.28
CA TYR A 56 -3.18 5.70 1.08
C TYR A 56 -2.41 5.19 -0.13
N VAL A 57 -1.67 4.12 0.07
CA VAL A 57 -0.88 3.45 -0.96
C VAL A 57 -1.75 2.43 -1.68
N ASN A 58 -1.95 2.62 -2.98
CA ASN A 58 -2.63 1.64 -3.82
C ASN A 58 -1.73 0.41 -4.03
N LEU A 59 -0.46 0.65 -4.39
CA LEU A 59 0.59 -0.35 -4.53
C LEU A 59 1.93 0.29 -4.20
N ALA A 60 2.77 -0.39 -3.45
CA ALA A 60 4.20 -0.11 -3.42
C ALA A 60 4.96 -1.43 -3.38
N GLY A 61 6.17 -1.44 -3.91
CA GLY A 61 6.93 -2.67 -3.93
C GLY A 61 8.22 -2.60 -4.72
N TYR A 62 8.89 -3.74 -4.72
CA TYR A 62 10.13 -3.93 -5.45
C TYR A 62 10.02 -5.18 -6.31
N LEU A 63 10.51 -5.06 -7.54
CA LEU A 63 10.91 -6.19 -8.36
C LEU A 63 12.42 -6.32 -8.26
N ILE A 64 12.86 -7.39 -7.59
CA ILE A 64 14.27 -7.73 -7.38
C ILE A 64 14.59 -8.84 -8.37
N GLN A 65 15.58 -8.63 -9.23
CA GLN A 65 15.96 -9.58 -10.28
C GLN A 65 17.45 -9.85 -10.23
N LYS A 66 17.83 -11.13 -10.13
CA LYS A 66 19.21 -11.56 -10.36
C LYS A 66 19.48 -11.62 -11.86
N LYS A 67 20.55 -10.96 -12.30
CA LYS A 67 21.01 -10.97 -13.70
C LYS A 67 22.48 -11.36 -13.73
N GLY A 68 22.74 -12.67 -13.83
CA GLY A 68 24.09 -13.21 -13.71
C GLY A 68 24.64 -12.96 -12.30
N ASP A 69 25.72 -12.18 -12.21
CA ASP A 69 26.35 -11.77 -10.94
C ASP A 69 25.78 -10.46 -10.38
N ASP A 70 24.92 -9.77 -11.15
CA ASP A 70 24.33 -8.50 -10.76
C ASP A 70 22.92 -8.65 -10.17
N LEU A 71 22.51 -7.64 -9.39
CA LEU A 71 21.17 -7.51 -8.84
C LEU A 71 20.53 -6.21 -9.34
N GLU A 72 19.39 -6.32 -10.00
CA GLU A 72 18.58 -5.19 -10.44
C GLU A 72 17.35 -5.04 -9.55
N ASN A 73 17.14 -3.83 -9.04
CA ASN A 73 16.00 -3.49 -8.19
C ASN A 73 15.18 -2.39 -8.86
N THR A 74 13.94 -2.70 -9.21
CA THR A 74 12.96 -1.73 -9.70
C THR A 74 11.98 -1.42 -8.58
N TYR A 75 11.85 -0.16 -8.21
CA TYR A 75 10.84 0.31 -7.26
C TYR A 75 9.57 0.70 -8.02
N ILE A 76 8.40 0.40 -7.47
CA ILE A 76 7.12 0.85 -8.03
C ILE A 76 6.27 1.36 -6.90
N GLU A 77 5.63 2.51 -7.10
CA GLU A 77 4.61 3.02 -6.20
C GLU A 77 3.43 3.65 -6.93
N SER A 78 2.28 3.60 -6.29
CA SER A 78 1.04 4.22 -6.72
C SER A 78 0.26 4.69 -5.50
N ILE A 79 -0.05 5.98 -5.49
CA ILE A 79 -0.98 6.63 -4.57
C ILE A 79 -2.06 7.32 -5.40
N ASN A 80 -3.09 7.87 -4.76
CA ASN A 80 -4.14 8.58 -5.51
C ASN A 80 -3.55 9.78 -6.28
N GLY A 81 -3.68 9.78 -7.61
CA GLY A 81 -3.21 10.86 -8.49
C GLY A 81 -1.72 10.84 -8.85
N TYR A 82 -0.91 9.93 -8.28
CA TYR A 82 0.53 9.84 -8.55
C TYR A 82 1.00 8.39 -8.67
N SER A 83 1.90 8.11 -9.60
CA SER A 83 2.54 6.79 -9.74
C SER A 83 3.92 6.95 -10.36
N THR A 84 4.89 6.19 -9.86
CA THR A 84 6.31 6.25 -10.25
C THR A 84 6.87 4.83 -10.39
N ILE A 85 7.79 4.65 -11.35
CA ILE A 85 8.55 3.41 -11.61
C ILE A 85 10.02 3.79 -11.72
#